data_AF-A0A0P9D685-F1
#
_entry.id   AF-A0A0P9D685-F1
#
_cell.length_a   1.000
_cell.length_b   1.000
_cell.length_c   1.000
_cell.angle_alpha   90.00
_cell.angle_beta   90.00
_cell.angle_gamma   90.00
#
_symmetry.space_group_name_H-M   'P 1'
#
loop_
_entity.id
_entity.type
_entity.pdbx_description
1 polymer ?
#
loop_
_entity_poly.entity_id
_entity_poly.type
_entity_poly.pdbx_seq_one_letter_code
_entity_poly.pdbx_strand_id
1 'polypeptide(L)'
;FYHHSGELLDDLKVMEQSLRSNAGASIADGALHDMVRQAEVFGLHAATLDIRQHSERHNNALAEVLRVAGVCDDYMALSEPERVELLAREVATPRPLVPARLPYSAPTAEIVQTFRTVAALIEQLSPESIHTYIISMTTGASDLLAVLLFAKEARLYLPDQGISRLNIVPLFETGADLEGCDAVMTSCLHLPVYREHLRLRGNVQEVMIGYSDSNKDAGFVAANWALYQAQRALRDMARREGIGLRLFHGRGGSIGRGGGPANSAILA
;
A
#
# COMPACT_ATOMS: atom_id res chain seq x y z
N PHE A 1 -4.59 -28.62 -7.44
CA PHE A 1 -5.02 -27.33 -6.88
C PHE A 1 -4.20 -26.26 -7.55
N TYR A 2 -4.80 -25.13 -7.94
CA TYR A 2 -4.06 -23.99 -8.48
C TYR A 2 -3.54 -23.13 -7.35
N HIS A 3 -2.27 -22.74 -7.39
CA HIS A 3 -1.63 -21.90 -6.36
C HIS A 3 -1.75 -20.40 -6.66
N HIS A 4 -1.89 -20.03 -7.94
CA HIS A 4 -2.20 -18.66 -8.34
C HIS A 4 -3.07 -18.63 -9.59
N SER A 5 -3.74 -17.50 -9.84
CA SER A 5 -4.68 -17.31 -10.95
C SER A 5 -4.05 -17.60 -12.32
N GLY A 6 -2.75 -17.29 -12.49
CA GLY A 6 -1.98 -17.58 -13.70
C GLY A 6 -2.02 -19.05 -14.14
N GLU A 7 -1.90 -20.02 -13.21
CA GLU A 7 -1.93 -21.45 -13.57
C GLU A 7 -3.31 -21.85 -14.14
N LEU A 8 -4.39 -21.35 -13.54
CA LEU A 8 -5.75 -21.55 -14.03
C LEU A 8 -5.93 -20.89 -15.41
N LEU A 9 -5.44 -19.66 -15.57
CA LEU A 9 -5.54 -18.93 -16.83
C LEU A 9 -4.77 -19.63 -17.96
N ASP A 10 -3.61 -20.22 -17.68
CA ASP A 10 -2.82 -20.94 -18.67
C ASP A 10 -3.56 -22.18 -19.18
N ASP A 11 -4.17 -22.96 -18.29
CA ASP A 11 -5.01 -24.11 -18.67
C ASP A 11 -6.25 -23.68 -19.49
N LEU A 12 -6.93 -22.60 -19.07
CA LEU A 12 -8.09 -22.07 -19.80
C LEU A 12 -7.70 -21.57 -21.21
N LYS A 13 -6.51 -20.96 -21.35
CA LYS A 13 -5.99 -20.50 -22.65
C LYS A 13 -5.64 -21.66 -23.58
N VAL A 14 -5.15 -22.78 -23.05
CA VAL A 14 -4.93 -24.00 -23.85
C VAL A 14 -6.25 -24.51 -24.43
N MET A 15 -7.31 -24.54 -23.61
CA MET A 15 -8.65 -24.91 -24.08
C MET A 15 -9.17 -23.93 -25.15
N GLU A 16 -8.98 -22.63 -24.94
CA GLU A 16 -9.40 -21.59 -25.87
C GLU A 16 -8.69 -21.75 -27.22
N GLN A 17 -7.37 -21.91 -27.21
CA GLN A 17 -6.56 -22.08 -28.42
C GLN A 17 -6.96 -23.35 -29.19
N SER A 18 -7.22 -24.45 -28.48
CA SER A 18 -7.69 -25.69 -29.09
C SER A 18 -9.03 -25.50 -29.80
N LEU A 19 -10.01 -24.88 -29.14
CA LEU A 19 -11.32 -24.61 -29.74
C LEU A 19 -11.22 -23.71 -30.97
N ARG A 20 -10.44 -22.62 -30.87
CA ARG A 20 -10.23 -21.70 -32.01
C ARG A 20 -9.57 -22.38 -33.19
N SER A 21 -8.68 -23.34 -32.95
CA SER A 21 -7.98 -24.09 -34.01
C SER A 21 -8.84 -25.19 -34.64
N ASN A 22 -9.95 -25.59 -34.01
CA ASN A 22 -10.77 -26.74 -34.41
C ASN A 22 -12.25 -26.37 -34.64
N ALA A 23 -12.49 -25.21 -35.25
CA ALA A 23 -13.84 -24.72 -35.60
C ALA A 23 -14.81 -24.57 -34.40
N GLY A 24 -14.29 -24.48 -33.18
CA GLY A 24 -15.05 -24.30 -31.93
C GLY A 24 -15.16 -22.84 -31.46
N ALA A 25 -15.02 -21.87 -32.36
CA ALA A 25 -14.98 -20.44 -32.01
C ALA A 25 -16.21 -19.97 -31.22
N SER A 26 -17.42 -20.42 -31.58
CA SER A 26 -18.64 -20.07 -30.85
C SER A 26 -18.67 -20.58 -29.40
N ILE A 27 -18.01 -21.70 -29.12
CA ILE A 27 -17.86 -22.24 -27.76
C ILE A 27 -16.79 -21.46 -27.00
N ALA A 28 -15.68 -21.14 -27.69
CA ALA A 28 -14.59 -20.34 -27.12
C ALA A 28 -15.09 -18.95 -26.69
N ASP A 29 -15.92 -18.30 -27.51
CA ASP A 29 -16.49 -16.97 -27.26
C ASP A 29 -17.69 -16.98 -26.30
N GLY A 30 -18.08 -18.16 -25.77
CA GLY A 30 -19.18 -18.33 -24.82
C GLY A 30 -18.69 -18.48 -23.38
N ALA A 31 -19.13 -19.56 -22.72
CA ALA A 31 -18.83 -19.82 -21.32
C ALA A 31 -17.32 -19.88 -20.99
N LEU A 32 -16.48 -20.29 -21.95
CA LEU A 32 -15.04 -20.29 -21.74
C LEU A 32 -14.48 -18.87 -21.67
N HIS A 33 -14.90 -17.97 -22.56
CA HIS A 33 -14.52 -16.57 -22.49
C HIS A 33 -14.93 -15.94 -21.17
N ASP A 34 -16.17 -16.18 -20.73
CA ASP A 34 -16.67 -15.68 -19.45
C ASP A 34 -15.83 -16.21 -18.27
N MET A 35 -15.45 -17.48 -18.28
CA MET A 35 -14.60 -18.08 -17.25
C MET A 35 -13.19 -17.46 -17.25
N VAL A 36 -12.58 -17.25 -18.42
CA VAL A 36 -11.29 -16.55 -18.54
C VAL A 36 -11.40 -15.15 -17.96
N ARG A 37 -12.44 -14.39 -18.32
CA ARG A 37 -12.67 -13.04 -17.77
C ARG A 37 -12.88 -13.05 -16.27
N GLN A 38 -13.63 -14.01 -15.74
CA GLN A 38 -13.82 -14.16 -14.30
C GLN A 38 -12.51 -14.46 -13.59
N ALA A 39 -11.68 -15.36 -14.13
CA ALA A 39 -10.37 -15.67 -13.58
C ALA A 39 -9.40 -14.47 -13.65
N GLU A 40 -9.44 -13.67 -14.73
CA GLU A 40 -8.66 -12.42 -14.85
C GLU A 40 -9.09 -11.35 -13.83
N VAL A 41 -10.39 -11.22 -13.57
CA VAL A 41 -10.95 -10.17 -12.71
C VAL A 41 -10.91 -10.54 -11.22
N PHE A 42 -11.27 -11.78 -10.87
CA PHE A 42 -11.46 -12.22 -9.50
C PHE A 42 -10.31 -13.07 -8.96
N GLY A 43 -9.45 -13.58 -9.85
CA GLY A 43 -8.39 -14.52 -9.49
C GLY A 43 -8.92 -15.72 -8.71
N LEU A 44 -8.12 -16.20 -7.76
CA LEU A 44 -8.49 -17.26 -6.81
C LEU A 44 -8.93 -16.71 -5.44
N HIS A 45 -9.00 -15.38 -5.29
CA HIS A 45 -9.24 -14.71 -4.01
C HIS A 45 -10.55 -13.92 -3.97
N ALA A 46 -11.28 -13.83 -5.10
CA ALA A 46 -12.53 -13.09 -5.32
C ALA A 46 -12.41 -11.56 -5.19
N ALA A 47 -11.81 -11.07 -4.11
CA ALA A 47 -11.50 -9.66 -3.90
C ALA A 47 -10.18 -9.53 -3.17
N THR A 48 -9.43 -8.48 -3.51
CA THR A 48 -8.21 -8.12 -2.77
C THR A 48 -8.59 -7.53 -1.41
N LEU A 49 -7.78 -7.81 -0.40
CA LEU A 49 -7.91 -7.23 0.94
C LEU A 49 -6.86 -6.14 1.14
N ASP A 50 -7.33 -4.94 1.46
CA ASP A 50 -6.48 -3.85 1.92
C ASP A 50 -6.35 -3.88 3.44
N ILE A 51 -5.13 -3.77 3.96
CA ILE A 51 -4.86 -3.66 5.39
C ILE A 51 -4.78 -2.17 5.75
N ARG A 52 -5.45 -1.75 6.83
CA ARG A 52 -5.40 -0.35 7.30
C ARG A 52 -5.09 -0.31 8.79
N GLN A 53 -4.16 0.56 9.19
CA GLN A 53 -3.83 0.82 10.58
C GLN A 53 -3.43 2.29 10.78
N HIS A 54 -3.52 2.79 12.01
CA HIS A 54 -3.16 4.16 12.39
C HIS A 54 -1.65 4.29 12.61
N SER A 55 -1.03 5.37 12.09
CA SER A 55 0.42 5.66 12.20
C SER A 55 0.97 5.54 13.62
N GLU A 56 0.28 6.13 14.61
CA GLU A 56 0.65 6.04 16.03
C GLU A 56 0.83 4.59 16.53
N ARG A 57 0.03 3.64 16.02
CA ARG A 57 0.13 2.22 16.41
C ARG A 57 1.44 1.61 15.90
N HIS A 58 1.91 2.02 14.72
CA HIS A 58 3.24 1.65 14.21
C HIS A 58 4.35 2.31 15.02
N ASN A 59 4.24 3.62 15.28
CA ASN A 59 5.26 4.37 16.01
C ASN A 59 5.47 3.82 17.43
N ASN A 60 4.39 3.50 18.15
CA ASN A 60 4.47 2.88 19.48
C ASN A 60 5.08 1.48 19.44
N ALA A 61 4.70 0.66 18.45
CA ALA A 61 5.27 -0.68 18.28
C ALA A 61 6.77 -0.62 17.96
N LEU A 62 7.15 0.32 17.08
CA LEU A 62 8.52 0.51 16.63
C LEU A 62 9.41 1.02 17.76
N ALA A 63 8.92 1.95 18.59
CA ALA A 63 9.65 2.40 19.78
C ALA A 63 10.00 1.24 20.71
N GLU A 64 9.06 0.33 20.97
CA GLU A 64 9.31 -0.85 21.80
C GLU A 64 10.28 -1.83 21.12
N VAL A 65 10.10 -2.11 19.83
CA VAL A 65 10.98 -2.99 19.06
C VAL A 65 12.43 -2.48 19.04
N LEU A 66 12.63 -1.19 18.75
CA LEU A 66 13.96 -0.57 18.68
C LEU A 66 14.65 -0.57 20.04
N ARG A 67 13.92 -0.28 21.12
CA ARG A 67 14.45 -0.29 22.49
C ARG A 67 14.87 -1.69 22.92
N VAL A 68 14.01 -2.70 22.71
CA VAL A 68 14.33 -4.09 23.04
C VAL A 68 15.50 -4.63 22.21
N ALA A 69 15.62 -4.20 20.96
CA ALA A 69 16.73 -4.56 20.09
C ALA A 69 18.03 -3.79 20.39
N GLY A 70 18.02 -2.84 21.33
CA GLY A 70 19.17 -2.01 21.69
C GLY A 70 19.60 -1.03 20.60
N VAL A 71 18.68 -0.63 19.71
CA VAL A 71 18.95 0.30 18.60
C VAL A 71 18.69 1.74 18.99
N CYS A 72 17.60 2.01 19.72
CA CYS A 72 17.24 3.35 20.19
C CYS A 72 16.40 3.23 21.45
N ASP A 73 16.82 3.91 22.52
CA ASP A 73 16.12 3.84 23.81
C ASP A 73 14.79 4.60 23.81
N ASP A 74 14.74 5.77 23.18
CA ASP A 74 13.55 6.62 23.10
C ASP A 74 13.33 7.17 21.68
N TYR A 75 12.73 6.33 20.84
CA TYR A 75 12.36 6.70 19.46
C TYR A 75 11.36 7.86 19.41
N MET A 76 10.48 7.97 20.42
CA MET A 76 9.42 8.98 20.43
C MET A 76 9.97 10.38 20.71
N ALA A 77 11.12 10.50 21.38
CA ALA A 77 11.81 11.77 21.59
C ALA A 77 12.55 12.31 20.35
N LEU A 78 12.80 11.47 19.35
CA LEU A 78 13.49 11.88 18.12
C LEU A 78 12.65 12.84 17.29
N SER A 79 13.31 13.82 16.67
CA SER A 79 12.73 14.67 15.63
C SER A 79 12.47 13.88 14.34
N GLU A 80 11.60 14.40 13.47
CA GLU A 80 11.27 13.73 12.20
C GLU A 80 12.50 13.39 11.34
N PRO A 81 13.48 14.30 11.13
CA PRO A 81 14.69 13.96 10.38
C PRO A 81 15.51 12.82 11.03
N GLU A 82 15.62 12.81 12.36
CA GLU A 82 16.34 11.76 13.10
C GLU A 82 15.63 10.40 12.98
N ARG A 83 14.29 10.39 13.04
CA ARG A 83 13.49 9.18 12.80
C ARG A 83 13.68 8.67 11.38
N VAL A 84 13.62 9.55 10.39
CA VAL A 84 13.81 9.20 8.98
C VAL A 84 15.20 8.60 8.75
N GLU A 85 16.25 9.23 9.27
CA GLU A 85 17.63 8.72 9.13
C GLU A 85 17.79 7.35 9.80
N LEU A 86 17.28 7.20 11.02
CA LEU A 86 17.32 5.93 11.75
C LEU A 86 16.60 4.82 10.98
N LEU A 87 15.37 5.08 10.53
CA LEU A 87 14.57 4.06 9.86
C LEU A 87 15.10 3.72 8.47
N ALA A 88 15.57 4.69 7.71
CA ALA A 88 16.21 4.43 6.42
C ALA A 88 17.43 3.49 6.58
N ARG A 89 18.23 3.71 7.63
CA ARG A 89 19.37 2.83 7.97
C ARG A 89 18.93 1.43 8.40
N GLU A 90 17.92 1.29 9.25
CA GLU A 90 17.44 -0.02 9.69
C GLU A 90 16.74 -0.80 8.57
N VAL A 91 16.06 -0.12 7.64
CA VAL A 91 15.51 -0.72 6.42
C VAL A 91 16.63 -1.24 5.52
N ALA A 92 17.74 -0.50 5.38
CA ALA A 92 18.90 -0.95 4.60
C ALA A 92 19.71 -2.06 5.27
N THR A 93 19.63 -2.21 6.60
CA THR A 93 20.45 -3.15 7.35
C THR A 93 19.92 -4.59 7.22
N PRO A 94 20.72 -5.57 6.77
CA PRO A 94 20.23 -6.93 6.52
C PRO A 94 19.95 -7.74 7.79
N ARG A 95 20.48 -7.31 8.94
CA ARG A 95 20.26 -7.95 10.23
C ARG A 95 18.77 -7.89 10.60
N PRO A 96 18.13 -9.00 11.02
CA PRO A 96 16.78 -8.98 11.56
C PRO A 96 16.71 -8.18 12.86
N LEU A 97 15.69 -7.33 12.95
CA LEU A 97 15.36 -6.54 14.13
C LEU A 97 14.34 -7.27 15.03
N VAL A 98 13.42 -8.03 14.43
CA VAL A 98 12.32 -8.68 15.14
C VAL A 98 12.63 -10.18 15.36
N PRO A 99 12.74 -10.65 16.62
CA PRO A 99 13.00 -12.05 16.93
C PRO A 99 11.78 -12.95 16.67
N ALA A 100 12.01 -14.26 16.55
CA ALA A 100 10.94 -15.24 16.27
C ALA A 100 9.86 -15.26 17.37
N ARG A 101 10.28 -15.34 18.64
CA ARG A 101 9.41 -15.12 19.81
C ARG A 101 9.33 -13.64 20.07
N LEU A 102 8.13 -13.12 20.34
CA LEU A 102 7.89 -11.70 20.52
C LEU A 102 7.91 -11.35 22.02
N PRO A 103 9.01 -10.79 22.56
CA PRO A 103 9.09 -10.35 23.95
C PRO A 103 8.47 -8.95 24.12
N TYR A 104 7.37 -8.68 23.43
CA TYR A 104 6.75 -7.36 23.36
C TYR A 104 5.40 -7.34 24.07
N SER A 105 4.92 -6.14 24.38
CA SER A 105 3.54 -5.92 24.78
C SER A 105 2.55 -6.48 23.74
N ALA A 106 1.35 -6.83 24.19
CA ALA A 106 0.31 -7.34 23.29
C ALA A 106 0.00 -6.38 22.12
N PRO A 107 -0.11 -5.05 22.31
CA PRO A 107 -0.31 -4.11 21.21
C PRO A 107 0.82 -4.13 20.16
N THR A 108 2.08 -4.28 20.57
CA THR A 108 3.23 -4.34 19.65
C THR A 108 3.31 -5.69 18.95
N ALA A 109 3.07 -6.77 19.71
CA ALA A 109 3.00 -8.11 19.15
C ALA A 109 1.91 -8.24 18.08
N GLU A 110 0.76 -7.60 18.26
CA GLU A 110 -0.31 -7.55 17.26
C GLU A 110 0.16 -6.97 15.92
N ILE A 111 0.84 -5.81 15.93
CA ILE A 111 1.37 -5.17 14.72
C ILE A 111 2.33 -6.11 14.00
N VAL A 112 3.31 -6.67 14.71
CA VAL A 112 4.27 -7.62 14.14
C VAL A 112 3.57 -8.85 13.57
N GLN A 113 2.58 -9.38 14.28
CA GLN A 113 1.83 -10.55 13.82
C GLN A 113 0.98 -10.23 12.60
N THR A 114 0.40 -9.04 12.47
CA THR A 114 -0.31 -8.63 11.25
C THR A 114 0.58 -8.79 10.01
N PHE A 115 1.81 -8.26 10.04
CA PHE A 115 2.72 -8.40 8.90
C PHE A 115 3.15 -9.85 8.65
N ARG A 116 3.37 -10.65 9.70
CA ARG A 116 3.67 -12.09 9.57
C ARG A 116 2.49 -12.87 8.97
N THR A 117 1.27 -12.57 9.39
CA THR A 117 0.06 -13.16 8.83
C THR A 117 -0.11 -12.79 7.36
N VAL A 118 0.11 -11.52 7.00
CA VAL A 118 0.09 -11.09 5.59
C VAL A 118 1.13 -11.86 4.77
N ALA A 119 2.35 -12.01 5.27
CA ALA A 119 3.38 -12.82 4.60
C ALA A 119 2.95 -14.27 4.41
N ALA A 120 2.41 -14.91 5.44
CA ALA A 120 1.92 -16.28 5.36
C ALA A 120 0.76 -16.43 4.34
N LEU A 121 -0.19 -15.49 4.30
CA LEU A 121 -1.32 -15.53 3.36
C LEU A 121 -0.85 -15.37 1.90
N ILE A 122 0.07 -14.43 1.65
CA ILE A 122 0.65 -14.19 0.32
C ILE A 122 1.47 -15.41 -0.15
N GLU A 123 2.22 -16.05 0.76
CA GLU A 123 3.04 -17.22 0.44
C GLU A 123 2.22 -18.50 0.24
N GLN A 124 1.20 -18.73 1.08
CA GLN A 124 0.51 -20.01 1.15
C GLN A 124 -0.81 -20.07 0.38
N LEU A 125 -1.51 -18.94 0.20
CA LEU A 125 -2.87 -18.93 -0.36
C LEU A 125 -2.94 -18.28 -1.74
N SER A 126 -2.59 -16.99 -1.83
CA SER A 126 -2.62 -16.28 -3.10
C SER A 126 -1.72 -15.04 -3.02
N PRO A 127 -0.66 -14.96 -3.84
CA PRO A 127 0.21 -13.80 -3.91
C PRO A 127 -0.52 -12.50 -4.27
N GLU A 128 -1.72 -12.63 -4.84
CA GLU A 128 -2.56 -11.56 -5.35
C GLU A 128 -3.63 -11.10 -4.33
N SER A 129 -3.76 -11.79 -3.19
CA SER A 129 -4.86 -11.52 -2.25
C SER A 129 -4.70 -10.22 -1.46
N ILE A 130 -3.47 -9.77 -1.22
CA ILE A 130 -3.16 -8.59 -0.41
C ILE A 130 -2.08 -7.78 -1.10
N HIS A 131 -2.40 -6.53 -1.42
CA HIS A 131 -1.52 -5.64 -2.15
C HIS A 131 -1.29 -4.30 -1.47
N THR A 132 -2.17 -3.89 -0.56
CA THR A 132 -2.20 -2.51 -0.07
C THR A 132 -2.10 -2.50 1.45
N TYR A 133 -1.22 -1.65 1.97
CA TYR A 133 -1.16 -1.30 3.37
C TYR A 133 -1.37 0.21 3.53
N ILE A 134 -2.51 0.58 4.10
CA ILE A 134 -2.95 1.96 4.30
C ILE A 134 -2.54 2.45 5.70
N ILE A 135 -1.89 3.61 5.76
CA ILE A 135 -1.48 4.27 7.00
C ILE A 135 -2.41 5.45 7.26
N SER A 136 -3.31 5.30 8.23
CA SER A 136 -4.20 6.40 8.65
C SER A 136 -3.42 7.42 9.45
N MET A 137 -3.85 8.69 9.41
CA MET A 137 -3.18 9.81 10.07
C MET A 137 -1.68 9.86 9.76
N THR A 138 -1.33 9.78 8.47
CA THR A 138 0.07 9.94 8.06
C THR A 138 0.46 11.42 8.19
N THR A 139 1.54 11.68 8.92
CA THR A 139 2.02 13.04 9.18
C THR A 139 3.46 13.27 8.69
N GLY A 140 4.25 12.19 8.54
CA GLY A 140 5.66 12.27 8.20
C GLY A 140 6.16 11.13 7.32
N ALA A 141 7.39 11.28 6.84
CA ALA A 141 8.06 10.25 6.05
C ALA A 141 8.42 9.02 6.91
N SER A 142 8.65 9.23 8.21
CA SER A 142 8.92 8.14 9.15
C SER A 142 7.76 7.14 9.23
N ASP A 143 6.51 7.60 9.07
CA ASP A 143 5.33 6.72 9.12
C ASP A 143 5.36 5.66 7.99
N LEU A 144 5.76 6.08 6.78
CA LEU A 144 5.91 5.17 5.64
C LEU A 144 7.11 4.23 5.82
N LEU A 145 8.23 4.74 6.34
CA LEU A 145 9.41 3.93 6.62
C LEU A 145 9.18 2.92 7.74
N ALA A 146 8.37 3.23 8.74
CA ALA A 146 8.00 2.30 9.81
C ALA A 146 7.28 1.08 9.23
N VAL A 147 6.31 1.29 8.34
CA VAL A 147 5.63 0.20 7.63
C VAL A 147 6.59 -0.56 6.71
N LEU A 148 7.49 0.12 6.00
CA LEU A 148 8.49 -0.54 5.14
C LEU A 148 9.44 -1.42 5.96
N LEU A 149 9.82 -0.97 7.16
CA LEU A 149 10.64 -1.75 8.09
C LEU A 149 9.88 -2.98 8.61
N PHE A 150 8.62 -2.85 9.03
CA PHE A 150 7.84 -4.03 9.41
C PHE A 150 7.62 -5.00 8.25
N ALA A 151 7.43 -4.49 7.03
CA ALA A 151 7.35 -5.32 5.82
C ALA A 151 8.67 -6.07 5.58
N LYS A 152 9.82 -5.42 5.74
CA LYS A 152 11.15 -6.08 5.69
C LYS A 152 11.26 -7.19 6.72
N GLU A 153 10.92 -6.91 7.98
CA GLU A 153 11.03 -7.87 9.08
C GLU A 153 10.08 -9.08 8.92
N ALA A 154 8.97 -8.89 8.19
CA ALA A 154 8.09 -9.98 7.77
C ALA A 154 8.44 -10.60 6.41
N ARG A 155 9.60 -10.24 5.83
CA ARG A 155 10.08 -10.72 4.51
C ARG A 155 9.20 -10.35 3.31
N LEU A 156 8.34 -9.34 3.46
CA LEU A 156 7.52 -8.76 2.40
C LEU A 156 8.29 -7.71 1.58
N TYR A 157 9.43 -7.26 2.07
CA TYR A 157 10.39 -6.41 1.37
C TYR A 157 11.80 -6.98 1.47
N LEU A 158 12.35 -7.45 0.34
CA LEU A 158 13.70 -8.00 0.21
C LEU A 158 14.30 -7.46 -1.10
N PRO A 159 14.89 -6.25 -1.09
CA PRO A 159 15.33 -5.58 -2.31
C PRO A 159 16.40 -6.36 -3.08
N ASP A 160 17.33 -7.02 -2.37
CA ASP A 160 18.37 -7.86 -2.99
C ASP A 160 17.81 -9.06 -3.77
N GLN A 161 16.56 -9.44 -3.50
CA GLN A 161 15.83 -10.51 -4.19
C GLN A 161 14.79 -9.96 -5.17
N GLY A 162 14.72 -8.62 -5.35
CA GLY A 162 13.72 -7.95 -6.16
C GLY A 162 12.29 -8.09 -5.61
N ILE A 163 12.12 -8.28 -4.30
CA ILE A 163 10.81 -8.51 -3.70
C ILE A 163 10.32 -7.25 -2.99
N SER A 164 9.16 -6.77 -3.41
CA SER A 164 8.31 -5.88 -2.62
C SER A 164 6.84 -6.22 -2.83
N ARG A 165 6.16 -6.67 -1.78
CA ARG A 165 4.82 -7.28 -1.89
C ARG A 165 3.67 -6.32 -1.67
N LEU A 166 3.87 -5.25 -0.91
CA LEU A 166 2.82 -4.30 -0.52
C LEU A 166 3.05 -2.93 -1.15
N ASN A 167 2.00 -2.25 -1.57
CA ASN A 167 1.97 -0.81 -1.77
C ASN A 167 1.79 -0.16 -0.39
N ILE A 168 2.69 0.74 -0.02
CA ILE A 168 2.57 1.52 1.21
C ILE A 168 1.83 2.82 0.87
N VAL A 169 0.59 2.91 1.34
CA VAL A 169 -0.35 3.97 0.97
C VAL A 169 -0.56 4.91 2.15
N PRO A 170 0.02 6.12 2.14
CA PRO A 170 -0.29 7.11 3.15
C PRO A 170 -1.72 7.63 2.95
N LEU A 171 -2.42 7.82 4.06
CA LEU A 171 -3.71 8.49 4.11
C LEU A 171 -3.55 9.80 4.88
N PHE A 172 -3.63 10.92 4.14
CA PHE A 172 -3.61 12.28 4.68
C PHE A 172 -5.05 12.73 4.97
N GLU A 173 -5.34 13.08 6.23
CA GLU A 173 -6.72 13.28 6.71
C GLU A 173 -6.97 14.70 7.23
N THR A 174 -5.97 15.37 7.80
CA THR A 174 -6.13 16.74 8.33
C THR A 174 -5.77 17.81 7.31
N GLY A 175 -6.18 19.06 7.55
CA GLY A 175 -5.83 20.17 6.67
C GLY A 175 -4.30 20.37 6.52
N ALA A 176 -3.56 20.26 7.63
CA ALA A 176 -2.10 20.40 7.62
C ALA A 176 -1.41 19.24 6.88
N ASP A 177 -1.92 18.02 7.05
CA ASP A 177 -1.38 16.85 6.34
C ASP A 177 -1.60 16.94 4.83
N LEU A 178 -2.77 17.44 4.41
CA LEU A 178 -3.08 17.68 3.00
C LEU A 178 -2.20 18.77 2.40
N GLU A 179 -1.91 19.84 3.15
CA GLU A 179 -1.03 20.92 2.69
C GLU A 179 0.43 20.47 2.55
N GLY A 180 0.91 19.59 3.43
CA GLY A 180 2.29 19.08 3.44
C GLY A 180 2.53 17.77 2.69
N CYS A 181 1.49 17.16 2.09
CA CYS A 181 1.56 15.80 1.57
C CYS A 181 2.63 15.59 0.48
N ASP A 182 2.83 16.57 -0.41
CA ASP A 182 3.81 16.46 -1.49
C ASP A 182 5.25 16.55 -0.96
N ALA A 183 5.49 17.37 0.06
CA ALA A 183 6.78 17.46 0.75
C ALA A 183 7.11 16.15 1.48
N VAL A 184 6.14 15.55 2.19
CA VAL A 184 6.31 14.23 2.83
C VAL A 184 6.69 13.17 1.79
N MET A 185 5.93 13.09 0.69
CA MET A 185 6.22 12.12 -0.37
C MET A 185 7.56 12.37 -1.05
N THR A 186 7.92 13.62 -1.32
CA THR A 186 9.23 13.98 -1.91
C THR A 186 10.37 13.54 -1.00
N SER A 187 10.24 13.77 0.31
CA SER A 187 11.21 13.31 1.32
C SER A 187 11.38 11.80 1.27
N CYS A 188 10.29 11.02 1.21
CA CYS A 188 10.37 9.57 1.04
C CYS A 188 11.08 9.17 -0.26
N LEU A 189 10.70 9.76 -1.40
CA LEU A 189 11.21 9.38 -2.73
C LEU A 189 12.70 9.63 -2.90
N HIS A 190 13.26 10.60 -2.17
CA HIS A 190 14.70 10.87 -2.14
C HIS A 190 15.50 9.88 -1.30
N LEU A 191 14.85 9.03 -0.50
CA LEU A 191 15.52 7.97 0.25
C LEU A 191 15.77 6.76 -0.67
N PRO A 192 17.02 6.28 -0.82
CA PRO A 192 17.32 5.14 -1.70
C PRO A 192 16.47 3.89 -1.40
N VAL A 193 16.25 3.60 -0.12
CA VAL A 193 15.44 2.44 0.31
C VAL A 193 13.98 2.53 -0.13
N TYR A 194 13.39 3.72 -0.14
CA TYR A 194 12.00 3.91 -0.54
C TYR A 194 11.88 4.02 -2.06
N ARG A 195 12.87 4.63 -2.72
CA ARG A 195 12.96 4.65 -4.19
C ARG A 195 13.02 3.23 -4.76
N GLU A 196 13.83 2.36 -4.16
CA GLU A 196 13.94 0.96 -4.58
C GLU A 196 12.64 0.19 -4.33
N HIS A 197 12.01 0.39 -3.17
CA HIS A 197 10.66 -0.12 -2.90
C HIS A 197 9.69 0.25 -4.02
N LEU A 198 9.61 1.52 -4.39
CA LEU A 198 8.69 1.99 -5.43
C LEU A 198 9.03 1.42 -6.82
N ARG A 199 10.32 1.31 -7.16
CA ARG A 199 10.78 0.68 -8.40
C ARG A 199 10.28 -0.77 -8.51
N LEU A 200 10.39 -1.55 -7.43
CA LEU A 200 9.89 -2.92 -7.36
C LEU A 200 8.36 -3.01 -7.43
N ARG A 201 7.66 -1.93 -7.10
CA ARG A 201 6.20 -1.77 -7.23
C ARG A 201 5.78 -1.10 -8.55
N GLY A 202 6.63 -1.14 -9.57
CA GLY A 202 6.31 -0.63 -10.91
C GLY A 202 6.40 0.90 -11.04
N ASN A 203 7.11 1.56 -10.13
CA ASN A 203 7.31 3.01 -10.10
C ASN A 203 5.99 3.81 -10.00
N VAL A 204 4.99 3.27 -9.30
CA VAL A 204 3.69 3.91 -9.05
C VAL A 204 3.46 4.08 -7.56
N GLN A 205 3.33 5.33 -7.11
CA GLN A 205 2.93 5.63 -5.75
C GLN A 205 1.42 5.79 -5.67
N GLU A 206 0.81 5.03 -4.75
CA GLU A 206 -0.60 5.21 -4.40
C GLU A 206 -0.71 6.06 -3.14
N VAL A 207 -1.59 7.06 -3.15
CA VAL A 207 -1.86 7.95 -2.02
C VAL A 207 -3.37 7.97 -1.79
N MET A 208 -3.78 7.68 -0.55
CA MET A 208 -5.18 7.74 -0.18
C MET A 208 -5.54 9.13 0.32
N ILE A 209 -6.72 9.59 -0.07
CA ILE A 209 -7.23 10.90 0.29
C ILE A 209 -8.61 10.73 0.96
N GLY A 210 -8.73 11.18 2.20
CA GLY A 210 -9.96 11.07 3.00
C GLY A 210 -10.82 12.33 2.92
N TYR A 211 -12.10 12.21 2.55
CA TYR A 211 -13.02 13.35 2.46
C TYR A 211 -13.76 13.62 3.78
N SER A 212 -14.28 12.56 4.41
CA SER A 212 -15.15 12.69 5.59
C SER A 212 -14.42 13.20 6.83
N ASP A 213 -13.17 12.81 7.03
CA ASP A 213 -12.41 13.22 8.21
C ASP A 213 -11.89 14.66 8.05
N SER A 214 -11.47 15.07 6.84
CA SER A 214 -11.19 16.48 6.54
C SER A 214 -12.43 17.38 6.67
N ASN A 215 -13.62 16.87 6.31
CA ASN A 215 -14.87 17.61 6.50
C ASN A 215 -15.20 17.88 7.98
N LYS A 216 -14.86 16.94 8.87
CA LYS A 216 -15.06 17.12 10.33
C LYS A 216 -14.06 18.12 10.91
N ASP A 217 -12.85 18.16 10.35
CA ASP A 217 -11.77 19.03 10.80
C ASP A 217 -11.98 20.49 10.37
N ALA A 218 -12.17 20.76 9.07
CA ALA A 218 -12.15 22.11 8.51
C ALA A 218 -13.50 22.60 7.94
N GLY A 219 -14.52 21.73 7.90
CA GLY A 219 -15.79 22.01 7.23
C GLY A 219 -15.75 21.77 5.72
N PHE A 220 -16.92 21.55 5.11
CA PHE A 220 -17.06 20.96 3.77
C PHE A 220 -16.33 21.72 2.64
N VAL A 221 -16.47 23.05 2.58
CA VAL A 221 -15.89 23.84 1.47
C VAL A 221 -14.36 23.89 1.59
N ALA A 222 -13.85 24.18 2.79
CA ALA A 222 -12.41 24.24 3.03
C ALA A 222 -11.74 22.88 2.80
N ALA A 223 -12.36 21.80 3.27
CA ALA A 223 -11.89 20.44 3.03
C ALA A 223 -11.81 20.11 1.53
N ASN A 224 -12.87 20.34 0.75
CA ASN A 224 -12.83 20.07 -0.69
C ASN A 224 -11.78 20.91 -1.44
N TRP A 225 -11.59 22.16 -1.04
CA TRP A 225 -10.53 23.00 -1.62
C TRP A 225 -9.14 22.48 -1.26
N ALA A 226 -8.90 22.14 0.01
CA ALA A 226 -7.63 21.55 0.44
C ALA A 226 -7.32 20.24 -0.30
N LEU A 227 -8.33 19.38 -0.46
CA LEU A 227 -8.23 18.13 -1.21
C LEU A 227 -7.87 18.36 -2.68
N TYR A 228 -8.50 19.34 -3.34
CA TYR A 228 -8.18 19.72 -4.71
C TYR A 228 -6.73 20.20 -4.83
N GLN A 229 -6.29 21.05 -3.89
CA GLN A 229 -4.92 21.58 -3.88
C GLN A 229 -3.89 20.47 -3.61
N ALA A 230 -4.16 19.55 -2.68
CA ALA A 230 -3.33 18.39 -2.40
C ALA A 230 -3.19 17.47 -3.63
N GLN A 231 -4.29 17.18 -4.32
CA GLN A 231 -4.25 16.37 -5.56
C GLN A 231 -3.39 17.01 -6.65
N ARG A 232 -3.46 18.34 -6.80
CA ARG A 232 -2.61 19.08 -7.74
C ARG A 232 -1.14 19.03 -7.32
N ALA A 233 -0.85 19.25 -6.03
CA ALA A 233 0.50 19.21 -5.49
C ALA A 233 1.13 17.82 -5.68
N LEU A 234 0.41 16.74 -5.35
CA LEU A 234 0.83 15.37 -5.57
C LEU A 234 1.04 15.04 -7.05
N ARG A 235 0.14 15.47 -7.94
CA ARG A 235 0.31 15.31 -9.39
C ARG A 235 1.58 15.98 -9.89
N ASP A 236 1.82 17.21 -9.47
CA ASP A 236 2.96 17.99 -9.92
C ASP A 236 4.26 17.43 -9.34
N MET A 237 4.24 16.95 -8.08
CA MET A 237 5.34 16.20 -7.46
C MET A 237 5.63 14.92 -8.24
N ALA A 238 4.63 14.08 -8.52
CA ALA A 238 4.84 12.83 -9.25
C ALA A 238 5.44 13.05 -10.64
N ARG A 239 5.07 14.14 -11.33
CA ARG A 239 5.69 14.55 -12.60
C ARG A 239 7.14 14.98 -12.42
N ARG A 240 7.49 15.75 -11.39
CA ARG A 240 8.87 16.16 -11.10
C ARG A 240 9.76 14.96 -10.78
N GLU A 241 9.25 14.01 -9.99
CA GLU A 241 9.97 12.81 -9.55
C GLU A 241 9.98 11.68 -10.60
N GLY A 242 9.24 11.82 -11.70
CA GLY A 242 9.17 10.81 -12.77
C GLY A 242 8.52 9.50 -12.32
N ILE A 243 7.47 9.57 -11.51
CA ILE A 243 6.72 8.41 -11.00
C ILE A 243 5.25 8.45 -11.45
N GLY A 244 4.63 7.27 -11.52
CA GLY A 244 3.18 7.19 -11.60
C GLY A 244 2.53 7.56 -10.27
N LEU A 245 1.40 8.26 -10.32
CA LEU A 245 0.56 8.55 -9.16
C LEU A 245 -0.79 7.87 -9.31
N ARG A 246 -1.24 7.16 -8.28
CA ARG A 246 -2.59 6.64 -8.14
C ARG A 246 -3.24 7.28 -6.92
N LEU A 247 -4.39 7.92 -7.14
CA LEU A 247 -5.17 8.49 -6.04
C LEU A 247 -6.24 7.49 -5.60
N PHE A 248 -6.15 7.07 -4.34
CA PHE A 248 -7.17 6.25 -3.70
C PHE A 248 -8.16 7.17 -2.98
N HIS A 249 -9.32 7.35 -3.60
CA HIS A 249 -10.39 8.16 -3.02
C HIS A 249 -11.11 7.40 -1.89
N GLY A 250 -11.02 7.92 -0.67
CA GLY A 250 -11.77 7.42 0.48
C GLY A 250 -13.27 7.72 0.38
N ARG A 251 -14.03 7.23 1.38
CA ARG A 251 -15.48 7.48 1.45
C ARG A 251 -15.79 8.96 1.72
N GLY A 252 -16.97 9.39 1.27
CA GLY A 252 -17.54 10.71 1.60
C GLY A 252 -17.38 11.80 0.54
N GLY A 253 -16.61 11.56 -0.53
CA GLY A 253 -16.50 12.46 -1.68
C GLY A 253 -17.68 12.35 -2.65
N SER A 254 -17.82 13.33 -3.56
CA SER A 254 -18.79 13.27 -4.68
C SER A 254 -18.61 12.03 -5.56
N ILE A 255 -17.37 11.54 -5.69
CA ILE A 255 -16.97 10.32 -6.41
C ILE A 255 -17.66 9.07 -5.83
N GLY A 256 -17.88 9.02 -4.52
CA GLY A 256 -18.48 7.87 -3.83
C GLY A 256 -20.00 7.75 -3.98
N ARG A 257 -20.66 8.66 -4.72
CA ARG A 257 -22.14 8.68 -4.81
C ARG A 257 -22.74 7.67 -5.78
N GLY A 258 -21.92 7.05 -6.65
CA GLY A 258 -22.39 6.09 -7.65
C GLY A 258 -23.28 6.71 -8.74
N GLY A 259 -23.49 5.97 -9.84
CA GLY A 259 -24.32 6.42 -10.96
C GLY A 259 -23.77 7.63 -11.72
N GLY A 260 -24.64 8.39 -12.39
CA GLY A 260 -24.26 9.55 -13.23
C GLY A 260 -23.41 10.62 -12.53
N PRO A 261 -23.68 11.01 -11.27
CA PRO A 261 -22.88 12.00 -10.54
C PRO A 261 -21.41 11.60 -10.31
N ALA A 262 -21.11 10.30 -10.25
CA ALA A 262 -19.73 9.82 -10.14
C ALA A 262 -18.95 10.09 -11.43
N ASN A 263 -19.57 9.94 -12.61
CA ASN A 263 -18.91 10.24 -13.89
C ASN A 263 -18.52 11.73 -13.97
N SER A 264 -19.43 12.64 -13.65
CA SER A 264 -19.13 14.07 -13.61
C SER A 264 -18.07 14.42 -12.56
N ALA A 265 -18.04 13.72 -11.42
CA ALA A 265 -17.04 13.92 -10.37
C ALA A 265 -15.65 13.38 -10.73
N ILE A 266 -15.56 12.35 -11.60
CA ILE A 266 -14.30 11.84 -12.14
C ILE A 266 -13.71 12.80 -13.19
N LEU A 267 -14.58 13.49 -13.94
CA LEU A 267 -14.16 14.44 -14.99
C LEU A 267 -13.77 15.83 -14.46
N ALA A 268 -14.22 16.20 -13.26
CA ALA A 268 -14.03 17.51 -12.65
C ALA A 268 -12.68 17.63 -11.93
#